data_AF-A0A7U3Q0Y1-F1
#
_entry.id   AF-A0A7U3Q0Y1-F1
#
_cell.length_a   1.000
_cell.length_b   1.000
_cell.length_c   1.000
_cell.angle_alpha   90.00
_cell.angle_beta   90.00
_cell.angle_gamma   90.00
#
_symmetry.space_group_name_H-M   'P 1'
#
loop_
_entity.id
_entity.type
_entity.pdbx_description
1 polymer ?
#
loop_
_entity_poly.entity_id
_entity_poly.type
_entity_poly.pdbx_seq_one_letter_code
_entity_poly.pdbx_strand_id
1 'polypeptide(L)'
;MGEIIDVECSDVEFLETLRVGENSVIFKVKVRGQLCAMKVHHGRPVSKYASRFSEWDLFVRESTAYRRLKEKGLCDRGVVPDFYGTITNIQSAHWPSLHYFHEDKLPANAILIEYIPNMHQIDLSNFSDKYLLKFRDILSEINRVGILHDDTYPRNMMISSGEQAENDRVLWIDFDSAQTLPLDSLSQRHKEWFQSEARMMQEFVDALIMRRENSIMHGISTTTILSERVVISARLAQCPKYLGVVNTPAYGLLRTQ
;
A
#
# COMPACT_ATOMS: atom_id res chain seq x y z
N MET A 1 17.26 10.99 -9.94
CA MET A 1 16.45 11.87 -10.83
C MET A 1 15.55 12.72 -9.94
N GLY A 2 15.43 14.03 -10.18
CA GLY A 2 14.59 14.94 -9.36
C GLY A 2 13.09 14.70 -9.56
N GLU A 3 12.26 15.30 -8.73
CA GLU A 3 10.79 15.25 -8.90
C GLU A 3 10.36 15.97 -10.19
N ILE A 4 9.38 15.41 -10.89
CA ILE A 4 8.62 16.02 -11.98
C ILE A 4 7.69 17.06 -11.35
N ILE A 5 7.93 18.33 -11.67
CA ILE A 5 7.17 19.48 -11.19
C ILE A 5 6.39 20.13 -12.34
N ASP A 6 5.39 20.94 -11.95
CA ASP A 6 4.57 21.76 -12.85
C ASP A 6 3.95 20.96 -14.01
N VAL A 7 3.35 19.81 -13.70
CA VAL A 7 2.70 18.93 -14.68
C VAL A 7 1.33 19.48 -15.06
N GLU A 8 1.14 19.78 -16.34
CA GLU A 8 -0.15 20.22 -16.89
C GLU A 8 -0.94 19.03 -17.48
N CYS A 9 -2.23 19.23 -17.75
CA CYS A 9 -3.07 18.18 -18.36
C CYS A 9 -2.51 17.69 -19.70
N SER A 10 -1.96 18.59 -20.52
CA SER A 10 -1.37 18.27 -21.82
C SER A 10 -0.07 17.47 -21.72
N ASP A 11 0.59 17.46 -20.56
CA ASP A 11 1.80 16.68 -20.33
C ASP A 11 1.52 15.19 -20.09
N VAL A 12 0.25 14.83 -19.82
CA VAL A 12 -0.15 13.50 -19.36
C VAL A 12 -0.96 12.76 -20.42
N GLU A 13 -0.40 11.68 -20.92
CA GLU A 13 -1.08 10.72 -21.80
C GLU A 13 -1.63 9.57 -20.95
N PHE A 14 -2.95 9.39 -20.91
CA PHE A 14 -3.58 8.26 -20.22
C PHE A 14 -3.57 7.01 -21.10
N LEU A 15 -2.99 5.93 -20.59
CA LEU A 15 -2.83 4.67 -21.33
C LEU A 15 -3.83 3.61 -20.86
N GLU A 16 -4.01 3.47 -19.55
CA GLU A 16 -4.82 2.39 -18.97
C GLU A 16 -5.30 2.78 -17.56
N THR A 17 -6.53 2.39 -17.20
CA THR A 17 -6.98 2.43 -15.80
C THR A 17 -6.60 1.12 -15.13
N LEU A 18 -5.63 1.17 -14.20
CA LEU A 18 -5.10 -0.02 -13.52
C LEU A 18 -6.01 -0.49 -12.38
N ARG A 19 -6.58 0.46 -11.61
CA ARG A 19 -7.45 0.14 -10.48
C ARG A 19 -8.39 1.29 -10.17
N VAL A 20 -9.66 0.97 -9.93
CA VAL A 20 -10.65 1.89 -9.37
C VAL A 20 -10.90 1.48 -7.93
N GLY A 21 -10.69 2.40 -6.99
CA GLY A 21 -10.95 2.22 -5.58
C GLY A 21 -11.84 3.33 -5.02
N GLU A 22 -12.32 3.14 -3.79
CA GLU A 22 -13.18 4.11 -3.11
C GLU A 22 -12.47 5.43 -2.78
N ASN A 23 -11.16 5.35 -2.50
CA ASN A 23 -10.37 6.49 -2.05
C ASN A 23 -9.51 7.09 -3.17
N SER A 24 -9.23 6.32 -4.22
CA SER A 24 -8.35 6.71 -5.30
C SER A 24 -8.55 5.86 -6.54
N VAL A 25 -8.10 6.37 -7.68
CA VAL A 25 -8.01 5.65 -8.95
C VAL A 25 -6.56 5.66 -9.41
N ILE A 26 -6.06 4.50 -9.86
CA ILE A 26 -4.70 4.33 -10.35
C ILE A 26 -4.74 4.18 -11.86
N PHE A 27 -3.96 5.01 -12.55
CA PHE A 27 -3.80 5.00 -14.00
C PHE A 27 -2.36 4.66 -14.37
N LYS A 28 -2.19 3.95 -15.48
CA LYS A 28 -0.94 3.93 -16.23
C LYS A 28 -0.94 5.13 -17.16
N VAL A 29 0.08 5.97 -17.04
CA VAL A 29 0.18 7.20 -17.82
C VAL A 29 1.60 7.38 -18.36
N LYS A 30 1.74 8.22 -19.38
CA LYS A 30 3.01 8.76 -19.83
C LYS A 30 3.05 10.25 -19.50
N VAL A 31 3.95 10.67 -18.64
CA VAL A 31 4.15 12.08 -18.28
C VAL A 31 5.43 12.57 -18.94
N ARG A 32 5.34 13.50 -19.91
CA ARG A 32 6.50 14.02 -20.66
C ARG A 32 7.42 12.91 -21.20
N GLY A 33 6.83 11.81 -21.66
CA GLY A 33 7.56 10.65 -22.18
C GLY A 33 7.94 9.58 -21.14
N GLN A 34 7.87 9.88 -19.84
CA GLN A 34 8.15 8.93 -18.76
C GLN A 34 6.91 8.10 -18.42
N LEU A 35 7.05 6.76 -18.40
CA LEU A 35 5.96 5.86 -18.00
C LEU A 35 5.82 5.85 -16.47
N CYS A 36 4.61 6.09 -15.98
CA CYS A 36 4.30 6.24 -14.55
C CYS A 36 3.01 5.50 -14.18
N ALA A 37 2.92 5.08 -12.92
CA ALA A 37 1.63 4.85 -12.28
C ALA A 37 1.22 6.16 -11.60
N MET A 38 0.10 6.74 -12.03
CA MET A 38 -0.50 7.93 -11.44
C MET A 38 -1.66 7.49 -10.54
N LYS A 39 -1.50 7.68 -9.23
CA LYS A 39 -2.58 7.44 -8.26
C LYS A 39 -3.22 8.77 -7.90
N VAL A 40 -4.50 8.92 -8.25
CA VAL A 40 -5.29 10.13 -8.04
C VAL A 40 -6.23 9.91 -6.87
N HIS A 41 -6.13 10.74 -5.84
CA HIS A 41 -6.94 10.67 -4.62
C HIS A 41 -8.14 11.60 -4.70
N HIS A 42 -9.29 11.10 -4.25
CA HIS A 42 -10.48 11.93 -4.05
C HIS A 42 -10.20 13.00 -3.00
N GLY A 43 -10.59 14.24 -3.28
CA GLY A 43 -10.47 15.34 -2.33
C GLY A 43 -11.41 15.13 -1.14
N ARG A 44 -10.89 15.18 0.09
CA ARG A 44 -11.68 14.92 1.31
C ARG A 44 -11.70 16.11 2.25
N PRO A 45 -12.86 16.45 2.84
CA PRO A 45 -12.91 17.45 3.87
C PRO A 45 -12.15 16.93 5.10
N VAL A 46 -11.43 17.82 5.78
CA VAL A 46 -10.78 17.49 7.04
C VAL A 46 -11.85 17.04 8.03
N SER A 47 -11.70 15.82 8.57
CA SER A 47 -12.60 15.31 9.59
C SER A 47 -12.58 16.22 10.82
N LYS A 48 -13.76 16.56 11.36
CA LYS A 48 -13.88 17.27 12.65
C LYS A 48 -13.28 16.50 13.84
N TYR A 49 -13.02 15.20 13.65
CA TYR A 49 -12.37 14.32 14.62
C TYR A 49 -10.90 14.07 14.29
N ALA A 50 -10.30 14.87 13.40
CA ALA A 50 -8.89 14.75 13.06
C ALA A 50 -8.03 14.86 14.33
N SER A 51 -7.38 13.74 14.67
CA SER A 51 -6.37 13.70 15.71
C SER A 51 -5.21 14.61 15.34
N ARG A 52 -4.70 15.39 16.29
CA ARG A 52 -3.46 16.18 16.13
C ARG A 52 -2.20 15.31 16.06
N PHE A 53 -2.33 14.01 16.30
CA PHE A 53 -1.22 13.06 16.38
C PHE A 53 -1.02 12.24 15.09
N SER A 54 -1.87 12.41 14.08
CA SER A 54 -1.78 11.66 12.82
C SER A 54 -2.26 12.53 11.66
N GLU A 55 -1.56 12.46 10.53
CA GLU A 55 -2.09 12.99 9.27
C GLU A 55 -3.32 12.18 8.87
N TRP A 56 -4.32 12.76 8.20
CA TRP A 56 -5.54 12.07 7.74
C TRP A 56 -5.73 12.13 6.24
N ASP A 57 -5.13 13.13 5.59
CA ASP A 57 -5.18 13.25 4.15
C ASP A 57 -4.34 12.15 3.51
N LEU A 58 -4.99 11.27 2.76
CA LEU A 58 -4.38 10.10 2.13
C LEU A 58 -3.27 10.48 1.16
N PHE A 59 -3.46 11.56 0.40
CA PHE A 59 -2.45 12.09 -0.50
C PHE A 59 -1.25 12.65 0.26
N VAL A 60 -1.49 13.38 1.36
CA VAL A 60 -0.40 13.90 2.19
C VAL A 60 0.38 12.76 2.85
N ARG A 61 -0.31 11.75 3.40
CA ARG A 61 0.32 10.54 3.97
C ARG A 61 1.24 9.87 2.95
N GLU A 62 0.67 9.53 1.80
CA GLU A 62 1.38 8.75 0.79
C GLU A 62 2.54 9.53 0.17
N SER A 63 2.31 10.78 -0.24
CA SER A 63 3.37 11.62 -0.82
C SER A 63 4.48 11.92 0.18
N THR A 64 4.17 12.14 1.46
CA THR A 64 5.19 12.40 2.49
C THR A 64 6.02 11.15 2.77
N ALA A 65 5.38 9.97 2.81
CA ALA A 65 6.09 8.71 2.94
C ALA A 65 7.05 8.48 1.76
N TYR A 66 6.58 8.60 0.53
CA TYR A 66 7.42 8.41 -0.66
C TYR A 66 8.58 9.40 -0.76
N ARG A 67 8.36 10.69 -0.43
CA ARG A 67 9.47 11.67 -0.38
C ARG A 67 10.56 11.23 0.59
N ARG A 68 10.17 10.78 1.79
CA ARG A 68 11.15 10.29 2.78
C ARG A 68 11.81 8.98 2.34
N LEU A 69 11.07 8.04 1.76
CA LEU A 69 11.63 6.80 1.21
C LEU A 69 12.69 7.09 0.14
N LYS A 70 12.42 8.07 -0.73
CA LYS A 70 13.35 8.53 -1.75
C LYS A 70 14.58 9.21 -1.15
N GLU A 71 14.38 10.15 -0.22
CA GLU A 71 15.46 10.84 0.50
C GLU A 71 16.41 9.85 1.20
N LYS A 72 15.87 8.74 1.73
CA LYS A 72 16.64 7.72 2.43
C LYS A 72 17.15 6.59 1.52
N GLY A 73 16.95 6.69 0.20
CA GLY A 73 17.50 5.77 -0.80
C GLY A 73 16.78 4.42 -0.93
N LEU A 74 15.58 4.27 -0.37
CA LEU A 74 14.79 3.03 -0.51
C LEU A 74 14.22 2.90 -1.93
N CYS A 75 13.86 4.01 -2.56
CA CYS A 75 13.44 4.05 -3.96
C CYS A 75 14.55 3.59 -4.90
N ASP A 76 15.78 4.12 -4.73
CA ASP A 76 16.94 3.76 -5.57
C ASP A 76 17.32 2.28 -5.46
N ARG A 77 17.08 1.66 -4.30
CA ARG A 77 17.29 0.23 -4.07
C ARG A 77 16.19 -0.65 -4.66
N GLY A 78 15.11 -0.07 -5.15
CA GLY A 78 13.98 -0.79 -5.73
C GLY A 78 13.18 -1.61 -4.72
N VAL A 79 13.22 -1.30 -3.42
CA VAL A 79 12.42 -2.00 -2.39
C VAL A 79 11.04 -1.37 -2.18
N VAL A 80 10.81 -0.22 -2.81
CA VAL A 80 9.53 0.47 -3.01
C VAL A 80 9.57 1.08 -4.43
N PRO A 81 8.43 1.49 -5.01
CA PRO A 81 8.41 2.20 -6.29
C PRO A 81 9.20 3.52 -6.22
N ASP A 82 9.90 3.90 -7.30
CA ASP A 82 10.48 5.26 -7.35
C ASP A 82 9.40 6.33 -7.33
N PHE A 83 9.68 7.45 -6.66
CA PHE A 83 8.76 8.56 -6.52
C PHE A 83 9.11 9.66 -7.52
N TYR A 84 8.21 9.91 -8.46
CA TYR A 84 8.41 10.92 -9.48
C TYR A 84 7.85 12.29 -9.11
N GLY A 85 6.90 12.40 -8.18
CA GLY A 85 6.43 13.70 -7.70
C GLY A 85 4.94 13.73 -7.46
N THR A 86 4.38 14.95 -7.41
CA THR A 86 2.95 15.17 -7.14
C THR A 86 2.32 16.18 -8.09
N ILE A 87 1.03 16.00 -8.37
CA ILE A 87 0.17 16.98 -9.02
C ILE A 87 -0.90 17.38 -8.02
N THR A 88 -1.00 18.67 -7.69
CA THR A 88 -1.96 19.16 -6.69
C THR A 88 -3.05 20.02 -7.32
N ASN A 89 -4.18 20.14 -6.63
CA ASN A 89 -5.29 21.00 -7.01
C ASN A 89 -5.82 20.71 -8.43
N ILE A 90 -5.92 19.43 -8.79
CA ILE A 90 -6.38 18.99 -10.11
C ILE A 90 -7.85 19.39 -10.27
N GLN A 91 -8.11 20.25 -11.26
CA GLN A 91 -9.45 20.56 -11.71
C GLN A 91 -9.93 19.46 -12.65
N SER A 92 -10.57 18.42 -12.11
CA SER A 92 -10.94 17.19 -12.83
C SER A 92 -11.75 17.47 -14.10
N ALA A 93 -12.57 18.53 -14.11
CA ALA A 93 -13.34 18.96 -15.28
C ALA A 93 -12.48 19.30 -16.52
N HIS A 94 -11.20 19.66 -16.34
CA HIS A 94 -10.27 19.92 -17.45
C HIS A 94 -9.56 18.65 -17.95
N TRP A 95 -9.80 17.51 -17.31
CA TRP A 95 -9.14 16.23 -17.57
C TRP A 95 -10.19 15.18 -17.96
N PRO A 96 -10.46 14.96 -19.26
CA PRO A 96 -11.50 14.03 -19.71
C PRO A 96 -11.37 12.62 -19.12
N SER A 97 -10.13 12.16 -18.89
CA SER A 97 -9.83 10.84 -18.33
C SER A 97 -10.05 10.73 -16.81
N LEU A 98 -10.32 11.84 -16.10
CA LEU A 98 -10.56 11.89 -14.66
C LEU A 98 -12.05 12.00 -14.29
N HIS A 99 -12.92 11.41 -15.11
CA HIS A 99 -14.37 11.44 -14.91
C HIS A 99 -14.84 10.88 -13.56
N TYR A 100 -14.08 9.98 -12.93
CA TYR A 100 -14.36 9.48 -11.57
C TYR A 100 -14.38 10.58 -10.50
N PHE A 101 -13.76 11.73 -10.77
CA PHE A 101 -13.59 12.84 -9.82
C PHE A 101 -14.46 14.05 -10.19
N HIS A 102 -15.36 13.95 -11.17
CA HIS A 102 -16.20 15.08 -11.59
C HIS A 102 -17.24 15.48 -10.54
N GLU A 103 -17.67 14.54 -9.71
CA GLU A 103 -18.65 14.76 -8.64
C GLU A 103 -18.00 15.15 -7.29
N ASP A 104 -16.67 15.14 -7.22
CA ASP A 104 -15.94 15.52 -6.02
C ASP A 104 -16.12 17.02 -5.75
N LYS A 105 -16.45 17.34 -4.49
CA LYS A 105 -16.58 18.74 -4.04
C LYS A 105 -15.25 19.45 -3.87
N LEU A 106 -14.18 18.68 -3.73
CA LEU A 106 -12.83 19.17 -3.47
C LEU A 106 -11.91 18.72 -4.59
N PRO A 107 -10.92 19.55 -4.98
CA PRO A 107 -9.94 19.18 -5.99
C PRO A 107 -9.22 17.87 -5.65
N ALA A 108 -8.99 17.05 -6.67
CA ALA A 108 -8.19 15.85 -6.54
C ALA A 108 -6.69 16.18 -6.47
N ASN A 109 -5.91 15.29 -5.87
CA ASN A 109 -4.45 15.36 -5.88
C ASN A 109 -3.90 14.02 -6.36
N ALA A 110 -2.75 14.01 -7.01
CA ALA A 110 -2.13 12.80 -7.53
C ALA A 110 -0.67 12.68 -7.12
N ILE A 111 -0.23 11.44 -6.90
CA ILE A 111 1.18 11.08 -6.87
C ILE A 111 1.55 10.43 -8.20
N LEU A 112 2.79 10.65 -8.62
CA LEU A 112 3.42 9.97 -9.75
C LEU A 112 4.50 9.06 -9.19
N ILE A 113 4.36 7.76 -9.43
CA ILE A 113 5.34 6.75 -9.02
C ILE A 113 5.72 5.87 -10.21
N GLU A 114 6.80 5.12 -10.05
CA GLU A 114 7.26 4.12 -10.99
C GLU A 114 6.13 3.15 -11.37
N TYR A 115 5.91 2.97 -12.67
CA TYR A 115 5.10 1.86 -13.16
C TYR A 115 5.96 0.60 -13.21
N ILE A 116 5.55 -0.43 -12.49
CA ILE A 116 6.29 -1.69 -12.40
C ILE A 116 5.55 -2.77 -13.20
N PRO A 117 6.12 -3.26 -14.32
CA PRO A 117 5.50 -4.32 -15.11
C PRO A 117 5.54 -5.67 -14.38
N ASN A 118 4.63 -6.57 -14.74
CA ASN A 118 4.58 -7.96 -14.25
C ASN A 118 4.54 -8.09 -12.72
N MET A 119 4.03 -7.06 -12.05
CA MET A 119 3.90 -7.02 -10.60
C MET A 119 2.69 -7.84 -10.16
N HIS A 120 2.90 -8.75 -9.21
CA HIS A 120 1.85 -9.60 -8.65
C HIS A 120 1.98 -9.70 -7.13
N GLN A 121 0.84 -9.92 -6.48
CA GLN A 121 0.75 -10.02 -5.03
C GLN A 121 1.36 -11.35 -4.55
N ILE A 122 1.99 -11.35 -3.37
CA ILE A 122 2.28 -12.60 -2.68
C ILE A 122 0.97 -13.29 -2.23
N ASP A 123 0.93 -14.61 -2.41
CA ASP A 123 -0.14 -15.49 -1.96
C ASP A 123 0.41 -16.87 -1.54
N LEU A 124 -0.49 -17.79 -1.18
CA LEU A 124 -0.10 -19.13 -0.73
C LEU A 124 0.48 -20.02 -1.84
N SER A 125 0.32 -19.65 -3.11
CA SER A 125 0.82 -20.40 -4.26
C SER A 125 2.23 -19.97 -4.67
N ASN A 126 2.64 -18.74 -4.36
CA ASN A 126 3.92 -18.17 -4.84
C ASN A 126 4.89 -17.71 -3.73
N PHE A 127 4.52 -17.79 -2.44
CA PHE A 127 5.42 -17.39 -1.37
C PHE A 127 6.65 -18.31 -1.25
N SER A 128 7.74 -17.73 -0.75
CA SER A 128 8.94 -18.45 -0.32
C SER A 128 9.51 -17.81 0.93
N ASP A 129 10.28 -18.57 1.71
CA ASP A 129 10.93 -18.06 2.93
C ASP A 129 11.84 -16.85 2.58
N LYS A 130 12.50 -16.89 1.42
CA LYS A 130 13.30 -15.77 0.88
C LYS A 130 12.45 -14.51 0.73
N TYR A 131 11.27 -14.60 0.12
CA TYR A 131 10.40 -13.42 -0.06
C TYR A 131 9.85 -12.92 1.27
N LEU A 132 9.39 -13.83 2.14
CA LEU A 132 8.84 -13.47 3.45
C LEU A 132 9.85 -12.74 4.34
N LEU A 133 11.08 -13.26 4.42
CA LEU A 133 12.16 -12.61 5.14
C LEU A 133 12.51 -11.25 4.52
N LYS A 134 12.54 -11.16 3.18
CA LYS A 134 12.80 -9.89 2.48
C LYS A 134 11.70 -8.85 2.74
N PHE A 135 10.42 -9.22 2.75
CA PHE A 135 9.34 -8.29 3.10
C PHE A 135 9.47 -7.79 4.54
N ARG A 136 9.77 -8.67 5.50
CA ARG A 136 10.03 -8.28 6.89
C ARG A 136 11.20 -7.31 7.01
N ASP A 137 12.30 -7.61 6.33
CA ASP A 137 13.51 -6.81 6.41
C ASP A 137 13.29 -5.42 5.79
N ILE A 138 12.62 -5.35 4.62
CA ILE A 138 12.24 -4.07 4.01
C ILE A 138 11.32 -3.26 4.93
N LEU A 139 10.31 -3.88 5.55
CA LEU A 139 9.42 -3.19 6.49
C LEU A 139 10.21 -2.66 7.70
N SER A 140 11.16 -3.42 8.21
CA SER A 140 12.06 -2.97 9.28
C SER A 140 12.87 -1.74 8.87
N GLU A 141 13.33 -1.68 7.62
CA GLU A 141 14.02 -0.51 7.08
C GLU A 141 13.11 0.70 6.90
N ILE A 142 11.87 0.50 6.41
CA ILE A 142 10.83 1.54 6.35
C ILE A 142 10.59 2.12 7.75
N ASN A 143 10.52 1.27 8.77
CA ASN A 143 10.31 1.69 10.15
C ASN A 143 11.51 2.46 10.72
N ARG A 144 12.74 2.05 10.37
CA ARG A 144 13.98 2.74 10.78
C ARG A 144 14.08 4.16 10.22
N VAL A 145 13.47 4.43 9.06
CA VAL A 145 13.38 5.79 8.52
C VAL A 145 12.17 6.57 9.08
N GLY A 146 11.50 6.04 10.10
CA GLY A 146 10.42 6.73 10.80
C GLY A 146 9.11 6.75 10.02
N ILE A 147 8.86 5.76 9.16
CA ILE A 147 7.60 5.58 8.45
C ILE A 147 6.93 4.34 9.02
N LEU A 148 5.74 4.50 9.60
CA LEU A 148 4.85 3.40 9.91
C LEU A 148 4.01 3.15 8.65
N HIS A 149 3.95 1.93 8.13
CA HIS A 149 3.13 1.64 6.95
C HIS A 149 1.63 1.62 7.31
N ASP A 150 1.30 1.08 8.50
CA ASP A 150 -0.05 0.96 9.09
C ASP A 150 -1.07 0.15 8.24
N ASP A 151 -0.61 -0.50 7.17
CA ASP A 151 -1.41 -1.38 6.30
C ASP A 151 -0.58 -2.56 5.77
N THR A 152 -0.05 -3.38 6.67
CA THR A 152 0.94 -4.43 6.35
C THR A 152 0.33 -5.74 5.83
N TYR A 153 -0.83 -5.67 5.16
CA TYR A 153 -1.50 -6.84 4.62
C TYR A 153 -0.82 -7.33 3.32
N PRO A 154 -0.93 -8.63 2.98
CA PRO A 154 -0.29 -9.20 1.79
C PRO A 154 -0.62 -8.50 0.46
N ARG A 155 -1.75 -7.80 0.36
CA ARG A 155 -2.12 -7.01 -0.83
C ARG A 155 -1.13 -5.89 -1.20
N ASN A 156 -0.31 -5.47 -0.23
CA ASN A 156 0.70 -4.42 -0.39
C ASN A 156 2.12 -5.00 -0.53
N MET A 157 2.25 -6.32 -0.49
CA MET A 157 3.51 -7.05 -0.64
C MET A 157 3.61 -7.61 -2.06
N MET A 158 4.44 -6.98 -2.88
CA MET A 158 4.49 -7.29 -4.31
C MET A 158 5.81 -7.93 -4.73
N ILE A 159 5.70 -8.80 -5.74
CA ILE A 159 6.82 -9.40 -6.45
C ILE A 159 6.68 -8.98 -7.92
N SER A 160 7.74 -8.45 -8.51
CA SER A 160 7.84 -8.24 -9.95
C SER A 160 8.88 -9.20 -10.49
N SER A 161 8.42 -10.12 -11.34
CA SER A 161 9.24 -11.20 -11.87
C SER A 161 10.29 -10.67 -12.83
N GLY A 162 11.55 -11.03 -12.58
CA GLY A 162 12.64 -10.83 -13.53
C GLY A 162 12.66 -11.93 -14.60
N GLU A 163 13.64 -11.89 -15.50
CA GLU A 163 13.90 -13.00 -16.44
C GLU A 163 14.24 -14.31 -15.69
N GLN A 164 14.79 -14.19 -14.48
CA GLN A 164 15.15 -15.28 -13.58
C GLN A 164 14.67 -14.94 -12.16
N ALA A 165 14.33 -15.95 -11.36
CA ALA A 165 13.80 -15.76 -10.00
C ALA A 165 14.81 -15.09 -9.04
N GLU A 166 16.12 -15.21 -9.29
CA GLU A 166 17.12 -14.40 -8.58
C GLU A 166 16.97 -12.90 -8.80
N ASN A 167 16.41 -12.49 -9.93
CA ASN A 167 16.22 -11.09 -10.35
C ASN A 167 14.86 -10.52 -9.94
N ASP A 168 14.05 -11.30 -9.22
CA ASP A 168 12.75 -10.83 -8.74
C ASP A 168 12.91 -9.63 -7.81
N ARG A 169 12.18 -8.58 -8.15
CA ARG A 169 12.04 -7.41 -7.30
C ARG A 169 10.95 -7.66 -6.27
N VAL A 170 11.28 -7.46 -5.00
CA VAL A 170 10.36 -7.61 -3.87
C VAL A 170 10.19 -6.25 -3.27
N LEU A 171 8.96 -5.77 -3.20
CA LEU A 171 8.69 -4.39 -2.85
C LEU A 171 7.38 -4.20 -2.07
N TRP A 172 7.35 -3.15 -1.26
CA TRP A 172 6.14 -2.66 -0.60
C TRP A 172 5.52 -1.52 -1.41
N ILE A 173 4.19 -1.49 -1.46
CA ILE A 173 3.40 -0.45 -2.13
C ILE A 173 2.28 0.06 -1.22
N ASP A 174 1.58 1.11 -1.67
CA ASP A 174 0.35 1.62 -1.05
C ASP A 174 0.54 2.25 0.35
N PHE A 175 1.16 3.44 0.37
CA PHE A 175 1.49 4.17 1.61
C PHE A 175 0.40 5.17 2.02
N ASP A 176 -0.83 5.03 1.55
CA ASP A 176 -1.93 5.96 1.88
C ASP A 176 -2.40 5.90 3.34
N SER A 177 -2.07 4.82 4.02
CA SER A 177 -2.29 4.64 5.46
C SER A 177 -1.09 5.06 6.31
N ALA A 178 0.05 5.31 5.66
CA ALA A 178 1.32 5.49 6.36
C ALA A 178 1.34 6.72 7.27
N GLN A 179 2.11 6.63 8.36
CA GLN A 179 2.41 7.75 9.23
C GLN A 179 3.91 8.03 9.18
N THR A 180 4.24 9.24 8.72
CA THR A 180 5.62 9.69 8.62
C THR A 180 5.97 10.50 9.86
N LEU A 181 6.69 9.88 10.81
CA LEU A 181 6.90 10.41 12.16
C LEU A 181 8.32 10.98 12.34
N PRO A 182 8.51 12.07 13.10
CA PRO A 182 9.83 12.58 13.42
C PRO A 182 10.56 11.64 14.40
N LEU A 183 11.71 11.09 13.98
CA LEU A 183 12.46 10.11 14.77
C LEU A 183 12.97 10.68 16.10
N ASP A 184 13.36 11.95 16.12
CA ASP A 184 13.92 12.61 17.30
C ASP A 184 12.89 12.94 18.39
N SER A 185 11.59 12.79 18.10
CA SER A 185 10.50 13.15 19.00
C SER A 185 9.38 12.11 19.05
N LEU A 186 9.73 10.83 18.90
CA LEU A 186 8.77 9.73 19.04
C LEU A 186 8.23 9.62 20.47
N SER A 187 6.91 9.82 20.61
CA SER A 187 6.18 9.51 21.84
C SER A 187 6.25 8.00 22.16
N GLN A 188 5.97 7.64 23.42
CA GLN A 188 5.89 6.23 23.81
C GLN A 188 4.87 5.46 22.94
N ARG A 189 3.73 6.08 22.63
CA ARG A 189 2.70 5.51 21.76
C ARG A 189 3.20 5.25 20.34
N HIS A 190 4.03 6.13 19.78
CA HIS A 190 4.62 5.90 18.46
C HIS A 190 5.58 4.71 18.47
N LYS A 191 6.38 4.56 19.54
CA LYS A 191 7.27 3.40 19.70
C LYS A 191 6.48 2.09 19.77
N GLU A 192 5.36 2.09 20.49
CA GLU A 192 4.45 0.95 20.56
C GLU A 192 3.83 0.60 19.19
N TRP A 193 3.51 1.59 18.36
CA TRP A 193 3.01 1.34 17.01
C TRP A 193 4.06 0.65 16.13
N PHE A 194 5.29 1.14 16.11
CA PHE A 194 6.39 0.50 15.37
C PHE A 194 6.67 -0.92 15.87
N GLN A 195 6.67 -1.14 17.18
CA GLN A 195 6.83 -2.47 17.78
C GLN A 195 5.68 -3.40 17.38
N SER A 196 4.44 -2.91 17.40
CA SER A 196 3.27 -3.70 17.01
C SER A 196 3.35 -4.09 15.54
N GLU A 197 3.72 -3.18 14.65
CA GLU A 197 3.84 -3.46 13.21
C GLU A 197 4.94 -4.49 12.92
N ALA A 198 6.13 -4.31 13.51
CA ALA A 198 7.23 -5.26 13.38
C ALA A 198 6.85 -6.65 13.93
N ARG A 199 6.16 -6.70 15.08
CA ARG A 199 5.68 -7.96 15.66
C ARG A 199 4.66 -8.65 14.76
N MET A 200 3.66 -7.92 14.25
CA MET A 200 2.65 -8.49 13.35
C MET A 200 3.30 -9.07 12.09
N MET A 201 4.31 -8.40 11.54
CA MET A 201 5.04 -8.91 10.38
C MET A 201 5.84 -10.17 10.73
N GLN A 202 6.51 -10.21 11.88
CA GLN A 202 7.25 -11.40 12.32
C GLN A 202 6.32 -12.59 12.54
N GLU A 203 5.18 -12.39 13.20
CA GLU A 203 4.16 -13.44 13.41
C GLU A 203 3.60 -13.98 12.08
N PHE A 204 3.40 -13.09 11.10
CA PHE A 204 2.98 -13.49 9.76
C PHE A 204 4.02 -14.37 9.05
N VAL A 205 5.31 -14.01 9.12
CA VAL A 205 6.40 -14.81 8.55
C VAL A 205 6.48 -16.18 9.20
N ASP A 206 6.50 -16.23 10.54
CA ASP A 206 6.62 -17.47 11.30
C ASP A 206 5.47 -18.44 10.99
N ALA A 207 4.24 -17.92 10.88
CA ALA A 207 3.06 -18.72 10.56
C ALA A 207 3.15 -19.38 9.17
N LEU A 208 3.67 -18.67 8.17
CA LEU A 208 3.78 -19.21 6.81
C LEU A 208 4.95 -20.19 6.66
N ILE A 209 6.09 -19.94 7.31
CA ILE A 209 7.21 -20.89 7.33
C ILE A 209 6.77 -22.19 7.99
N MET A 210 6.15 -22.11 9.18
CA MET A 210 5.64 -23.29 9.88
C MET A 210 4.61 -24.07 9.05
N ARG A 211 3.74 -23.38 8.30
CA ARG A 211 2.78 -24.04 7.38
C ARG A 211 3.49 -24.84 6.29
N ARG A 212 4.54 -24.28 5.69
CA ARG A 212 5.31 -24.92 4.62
C ARG A 212 6.00 -26.18 5.14
N GLU A 213 6.67 -26.08 6.28
CA GLU A 213 7.31 -27.23 6.93
C GLU A 213 6.31 -28.35 7.23
N ASN A 214 5.14 -28.01 7.79
CA ASN A 214 4.08 -28.99 8.05
C ASN A 214 3.53 -29.64 6.77
N SER A 215 3.38 -28.87 5.68
CA SER A 215 2.89 -29.40 4.40
C SER A 215 3.90 -30.40 3.80
N ILE A 216 5.20 -30.09 3.90
CA ILE A 216 6.29 -30.98 3.48
C ILE A 216 6.30 -32.26 4.32
N MET A 217 6.16 -32.14 5.65
CA MET A 217 6.19 -33.28 6.57
C MET A 217 5.02 -34.26 6.40
N HIS A 218 3.84 -33.77 6.01
CA HIS A 218 2.62 -34.60 5.92
C HIS A 218 2.24 -34.98 4.48
N GLY A 219 3.00 -34.55 3.46
CA GLY A 219 2.72 -34.89 2.06
C GLY A 219 1.37 -34.37 1.54
N ILE A 220 0.80 -33.34 2.18
CA ILE A 220 -0.51 -32.79 1.84
C ILE A 220 -0.34 -31.73 0.75
N SER A 221 -1.01 -31.91 -0.39
CA SER A 221 -1.18 -30.85 -1.41
C SER A 221 -1.82 -29.62 -0.76
N THR A 222 -1.23 -28.44 -0.97
CA THR A 222 -1.56 -27.16 -0.29
C THR A 222 -2.97 -26.60 -0.54
N THR A 223 -3.89 -27.39 -1.10
CA THR A 223 -5.16 -26.91 -1.66
C THR A 223 -6.35 -26.89 -0.69
N THR A 224 -6.23 -27.40 0.53
CA THR A 224 -7.39 -27.39 1.45
C THR A 224 -6.99 -26.86 2.82
N ILE A 225 -7.31 -25.58 3.05
CA ILE A 225 -7.85 -24.93 4.26
C ILE A 225 -7.58 -23.43 4.06
N LEU A 226 -8.49 -22.78 3.33
CA LEU A 226 -8.70 -21.33 3.32
C LEU A 226 -10.20 -20.98 3.48
N SER A 227 -11.08 -21.97 3.69
CA SER A 227 -12.49 -21.71 4.01
C SER A 227 -12.75 -21.44 5.49
N GLU A 228 -11.74 -21.49 6.36
CA GLU A 228 -11.89 -21.05 7.74
C GLU A 228 -11.11 -19.76 7.98
N ARG A 229 -11.89 -18.69 8.07
CA ARG A 229 -11.61 -17.35 8.60
C ARG A 229 -11.03 -17.36 10.04
N VAL A 230 -10.32 -18.39 10.49
CA VAL A 230 -10.05 -18.60 11.93
C VAL A 230 -8.57 -18.60 12.28
N VAL A 231 -7.62 -19.10 11.49
CA VAL A 231 -6.24 -19.23 12.04
C VAL A 231 -5.40 -17.95 11.91
N ILE A 232 -5.56 -17.18 10.84
CA ILE A 232 -4.90 -15.87 10.69
C ILE A 232 -5.74 -14.75 11.36
N SER A 233 -7.07 -14.91 11.39
CA SER A 233 -7.98 -13.99 12.08
C SER A 233 -7.95 -14.11 13.61
N ALA A 234 -7.78 -15.31 14.19
CA ALA A 234 -7.95 -15.50 15.64
C ALA A 234 -6.81 -14.92 16.49
N ARG A 235 -5.64 -14.63 15.92
CA ARG A 235 -4.58 -13.88 16.62
C ARG A 235 -4.60 -12.38 16.30
N LEU A 236 -5.03 -11.99 15.09
CA LEU A 236 -5.23 -10.58 14.73
C LEU A 236 -6.46 -9.95 15.44
N ALA A 237 -7.47 -10.75 15.82
CA ALA A 237 -8.67 -10.30 16.53
C ALA A 237 -8.45 -9.94 18.02
N GLN A 238 -7.26 -10.16 18.59
CA GLN A 238 -6.93 -9.73 19.96
C GLN A 238 -6.28 -8.34 20.02
N CYS A 239 -6.10 -7.67 18.88
CA CYS A 239 -5.66 -6.28 18.83
C CYS A 239 -6.86 -5.33 19.01
N PRO A 240 -6.85 -4.43 20.02
CA PRO A 240 -7.96 -3.50 20.31
C PRO A 240 -8.36 -2.57 19.14
N LYS A 241 -7.51 -2.42 18.12
CA LYS A 241 -7.80 -1.65 16.90
C LYS A 241 -8.79 -2.34 15.93
N TYR A 242 -9.02 -3.66 16.05
CA TYR A 242 -9.86 -4.43 15.12
C TYR A 242 -11.23 -4.84 15.68
N LEU A 243 -11.58 -4.43 16.91
CA LEU A 243 -12.87 -4.71 17.54
C LEU A 243 -14.07 -3.95 16.93
N GLY A 244 -13.82 -2.98 16.04
CA GLY A 244 -14.86 -2.12 15.44
C GLY A 244 -15.41 -2.58 14.08
N VAL A 245 -14.85 -3.63 13.45
CA VAL A 245 -15.20 -3.99 12.06
C VAL A 245 -15.83 -5.39 11.93
N VAL A 246 -16.02 -6.11 13.04
CA VAL A 246 -16.62 -7.47 13.01
C VAL A 246 -18.16 -7.45 13.20
N ASN A 247 -18.78 -6.29 13.42
CA ASN A 247 -20.24 -6.17 13.55
C ASN A 247 -20.83 -5.13 12.59
N THR A 248 -20.89 -5.47 11.30
CA THR A 248 -21.90 -4.90 10.39
C THR A 248 -22.40 -6.03 9.48
N PRO A 249 -23.70 -6.43 9.56
CA PRO A 249 -24.26 -7.40 8.64
C PRO A 249 -24.39 -6.78 7.25
N ALA A 250 -23.87 -7.47 6.24
CA ALA A 250 -24.14 -7.16 4.85
C ALA A 250 -25.64 -7.36 4.57
N TYR A 251 -26.28 -6.26 4.18
CA TYR A 251 -27.53 -6.10 3.44
C TYR A 251 -28.40 -7.33 3.18
N GLY A 252 -29.65 -7.22 3.65
CA GLY A 252 -30.75 -8.10 3.31
C GLY A 252 -31.03 -8.13 1.81
N LEU A 253 -31.05 -9.35 1.27
CA LEU A 253 -31.77 -9.71 0.05
C LEU A 253 -33.27 -9.62 0.34
N LEU A 254 -33.91 -8.51 -0.03
CA LEU A 254 -35.35 -8.50 -0.27
C LEU A 254 -35.58 -9.11 -1.66
N ARG A 255 -36.01 -10.37 -1.67
CA ARG A 255 -36.69 -10.97 -2.81
C ARG A 255 -38.12 -10.43 -2.85
N THR A 256 -38.49 -9.93 -4.02
CA THR A 256 -39.85 -9.67 -4.48
C THR A 256 -40.71 -10.94 -4.40
N GLN A 257 -41.84 -10.84 -3.70
CA GLN A 257 -43.17 -11.23 -4.19
C GLN A 257 -44.16 -10.17 -3.71
#